data_AF-A0A9E0N6I2-F1
#
_entry.id   AF-A0A9E0N6I2-F1
#
_cell.length_a   1.000
_cell.length_b   1.000
_cell.length_c   1.000
_cell.angle_alpha   90.00
_cell.angle_beta   90.00
_cell.angle_gamma   90.00
#
_symmetry.space_group_name_H-M   'P 1'
#
loop_
_entity.id
_entity.type
_entity.pdbx_description
1 polymer ?
#
loop_
_entity_poly.entity_id
_entity_poly.type
_entity_poly.pdbx_seq_one_letter_code
_entity_poly.pdbx_strand_id
1 'polypeptide(L)'
;MPFTTTLPSPAPIETVQASHKRAIVPTQVNLLKLAKAANGFCTKKQARETLQNAGFVATATVLERLLNTAICIETAQRNRRHDSILKRLGHVPKIEQTTARGRNPILLPIGTPQARLDAVRCKAVATAARTMLRHGAAGGHSMGVNFAVEASKVDYVVTMKQNRDTYAGAYKGWAANEDHHLITVPKDWRRRVERKGLANLTGMMTLDAHPLMPDGDVLVYAATWVRQGRGYDVQVDHGYIAVLGGEHFHADSAQTAIKGVRRKAKLACAPVRTGVSPYKLSVDAFVKRYIGRNVSVSVSDAAASGSCDFGIRSWCASVGLDYDLGQATMAQVLEGFLMRPQEEVRRAVVYAVRRHRVESMTSVG
;
A
#
# COMPACT_ATOMS: atom_id res chain seq x y z
N MET A 1 55.59 40.12 -21.11
CA MET A 1 56.55 39.04 -21.40
C MET A 1 55.77 37.84 -21.98
N PRO A 2 55.65 37.67 -23.30
CA PRO A 2 55.01 36.49 -23.87
C PRO A 2 56.07 35.37 -24.05
N PHE A 3 55.79 34.19 -23.53
CA PHE A 3 56.61 33.00 -23.74
C PHE A 3 56.19 32.31 -25.04
N THR A 4 57.08 32.37 -26.03
CA THR A 4 56.94 31.67 -27.32
C THR A 4 57.48 30.25 -27.16
N THR A 5 56.61 29.25 -27.12
CA THR A 5 56.99 27.84 -27.11
C THR A 5 57.06 27.32 -28.54
N THR A 6 58.27 27.17 -29.05
CA THR A 6 58.56 26.64 -30.39
C THR A 6 58.47 25.11 -30.38
N LEU A 7 57.58 24.53 -31.18
CA LEU A 7 57.49 23.08 -31.42
C LEU A 7 58.65 22.61 -32.32
N PRO A 8 59.29 21.47 -32.05
CA PRO A 8 60.32 20.91 -32.92
C PRO A 8 59.72 20.34 -34.20
N SER A 9 60.32 20.72 -35.32
CA SER A 9 60.00 20.25 -36.67
C SER A 9 60.31 18.74 -36.82
N PRO A 10 59.41 17.92 -37.39
CA PRO A 10 59.68 16.51 -37.65
C PRO A 10 60.78 16.35 -38.71
N ALA A 11 61.77 15.51 -38.41
CA ALA A 11 62.85 15.17 -39.33
C ALA A 11 62.31 14.50 -40.62
N PRO A 12 62.95 14.74 -41.78
CA PRO A 12 62.54 14.15 -43.04
C PRO A 12 62.70 12.62 -42.99
N ILE A 13 61.63 11.92 -43.37
CA ILE A 13 61.63 10.47 -43.53
C ILE A 13 62.54 10.13 -44.70
N GLU A 14 63.68 9.49 -44.43
CA GLU A 14 64.57 8.94 -45.45
C GLU A 14 63.85 7.85 -46.25
N THR A 15 63.59 8.16 -47.52
CA THR A 15 63.05 7.22 -48.49
C THR A 15 64.13 6.20 -48.86
N VAL A 16 64.16 5.08 -48.16
CA VAL A 16 65.05 3.95 -48.49
C VAL A 16 64.69 3.43 -49.88
N GLN A 17 65.57 3.65 -50.85
CA GLN A 17 65.46 3.08 -52.20
C GLN A 17 65.51 1.55 -52.12
N ALA A 18 64.37 0.91 -52.36
CA ALA A 18 64.23 -0.53 -52.35
C ALA A 18 64.92 -1.12 -53.59
N SER A 19 66.14 -1.63 -53.42
CA SER A 19 66.78 -2.54 -54.37
C SER A 19 65.80 -3.68 -54.70
N HIS A 20 65.47 -3.88 -55.98
CA HIS A 20 64.60 -4.96 -56.46
C HIS A 20 65.25 -6.33 -56.19
N LYS A 21 65.13 -6.82 -54.94
CA LYS A 21 65.48 -8.19 -54.58
C LYS A 21 64.52 -9.12 -55.31
N ARG A 22 65.05 -10.09 -56.05
CA ARG A 22 64.28 -11.15 -56.70
C ARG A 22 63.31 -11.74 -55.67
N ALA A 23 62.03 -11.60 -55.93
CA ALA A 23 61.01 -11.92 -54.94
C ALA A 23 61.02 -13.43 -54.67
N ILE A 24 61.19 -13.80 -53.40
CA ILE A 24 61.34 -15.19 -52.99
C ILE A 24 59.94 -15.82 -52.91
N VAL A 25 59.77 -17.01 -53.50
CA VAL A 25 58.54 -17.78 -53.35
C VAL A 25 58.54 -18.40 -51.95
N PRO A 26 57.55 -18.08 -51.09
CA PRO A 26 57.54 -18.58 -49.73
C PRO A 26 57.24 -20.08 -49.69
N THR A 27 58.06 -20.83 -48.97
CA THR A 27 57.79 -22.23 -48.63
C THR A 27 56.79 -22.33 -47.48
N GLN A 28 56.17 -23.51 -47.28
CA GLN A 28 55.23 -23.74 -46.18
C GLN A 28 55.83 -23.44 -44.79
N VAL A 29 57.12 -23.75 -44.61
CA VAL A 29 57.85 -23.48 -43.35
C VAL A 29 57.99 -21.98 -43.09
N ASN A 30 58.21 -21.18 -44.14
CA ASN A 30 58.30 -19.72 -44.03
C ASN A 30 56.96 -19.12 -43.60
N LEU A 31 55.86 -19.61 -44.17
CA LEU A 31 54.51 -19.18 -43.81
C LEU A 31 54.14 -19.54 -42.37
N LEU A 32 54.53 -20.74 -41.90
CA LEU A 32 54.34 -21.16 -40.51
C LEU A 32 55.10 -20.26 -39.52
N LYS A 33 56.37 -19.93 -39.81
CA LYS A 33 57.18 -19.05 -38.97
C LYS A 33 56.58 -17.64 -38.90
N LEU A 34 56.14 -17.10 -40.03
CA LEU A 34 55.50 -15.79 -40.09
C LEU A 34 54.17 -15.75 -39.33
N ALA A 35 53.30 -16.74 -39.55
CA ALA A 35 52.02 -16.84 -38.85
C ALA A 35 52.20 -16.94 -37.33
N LYS A 36 53.21 -17.71 -36.89
CA LYS A 36 53.55 -17.84 -35.47
C LYS A 36 54.11 -16.53 -34.87
N ALA A 37 54.96 -15.82 -35.60
CA ALA A 37 55.56 -14.57 -35.14
C ALA A 37 54.54 -13.42 -35.05
N ALA A 38 53.56 -13.39 -35.95
CA ALA A 38 52.52 -12.36 -35.99
C ALA A 38 51.44 -12.52 -34.90
N ASN A 39 51.35 -13.70 -34.26
CA ASN A 39 50.32 -14.03 -33.27
C ASN A 39 48.88 -13.80 -33.79
N GLY A 40 48.65 -14.06 -35.08
CA GLY A 40 47.37 -13.85 -35.78
C GLY A 40 47.39 -12.69 -36.77
N PHE A 41 46.35 -12.60 -37.60
CA PHE A 41 46.15 -11.48 -38.53
C PHE A 41 44.69 -11.02 -38.47
N CYS A 42 44.46 -9.73 -38.26
CA CYS A 42 43.10 -9.18 -38.20
C CYS A 42 42.54 -8.86 -39.59
N THR A 43 43.40 -8.59 -40.58
CA THR A 43 42.98 -8.21 -41.94
C THR A 43 43.88 -8.79 -43.03
N LYS A 44 43.32 -8.96 -44.25
CA LYS A 44 44.09 -9.37 -45.46
C LYS A 44 45.21 -8.37 -45.80
N LYS A 45 45.00 -7.08 -45.50
CA LYS A 45 45.99 -6.01 -45.71
C LYS A 45 47.21 -6.23 -44.83
N GLN A 46 47.01 -6.46 -43.53
CA GLN A 46 48.08 -6.71 -42.56
C GLN A 46 48.91 -7.95 -42.93
N ALA A 47 48.26 -9.04 -43.35
CA ALA A 47 48.95 -10.26 -43.79
C ALA A 47 49.76 -10.02 -45.08
N ARG A 48 49.26 -9.21 -46.02
CA ARG A 48 49.98 -8.82 -47.24
C ARG A 48 51.21 -7.96 -46.92
N GLU A 49 51.06 -6.95 -46.07
CA GLU A 49 52.18 -6.10 -45.63
C GLU A 49 53.24 -6.93 -44.91
N THR A 50 52.84 -7.88 -44.07
CA THR A 50 53.77 -8.77 -43.36
C THR A 50 54.55 -9.67 -44.31
N LEU A 51 53.92 -10.20 -45.37
CA LEU A 51 54.61 -10.98 -46.41
C LEU A 51 55.61 -10.13 -47.20
N GLN A 52 55.20 -8.92 -47.58
CA GLN A 52 56.04 -7.99 -48.33
C GLN A 52 57.24 -7.52 -47.51
N ASN A 53 57.04 -7.18 -46.24
CA ASN A 53 58.11 -6.80 -45.31
C ASN A 53 59.12 -7.94 -45.09
N ALA A 54 58.66 -9.20 -45.18
CA ALA A 54 59.52 -10.37 -45.13
C ALA A 54 60.19 -10.74 -46.47
N GLY A 55 59.97 -9.94 -47.53
CA GLY A 55 60.58 -10.12 -48.85
C GLY A 55 59.93 -11.19 -49.73
N PHE A 56 58.71 -11.63 -49.41
CA PHE A 56 57.98 -12.66 -50.15
C PHE A 56 57.01 -12.06 -51.18
N VAL A 57 56.77 -12.80 -52.27
CA VAL A 57 55.70 -12.46 -53.23
C VAL A 57 54.34 -12.64 -52.55
N ALA A 58 53.57 -11.56 -52.45
CA ALA A 58 52.23 -11.57 -51.86
C ALA A 58 51.13 -11.83 -52.91
N THR A 59 51.18 -12.97 -53.58
CA THR A 59 50.06 -13.41 -54.44
C THR A 59 48.84 -13.78 -53.59
N ALA A 60 47.64 -13.74 -54.19
CA ALA A 60 46.40 -14.08 -53.49
C ALA A 60 46.44 -15.51 -52.88
N THR A 61 47.00 -16.47 -53.60
CA THR A 61 47.13 -17.86 -53.15
C THR A 61 48.07 -18.01 -51.95
N VAL A 62 49.20 -17.29 -51.95
CA VAL A 62 50.14 -17.26 -50.82
C VAL A 62 49.51 -16.61 -49.59
N LEU A 63 48.75 -15.53 -49.80
CA LEU A 63 48.06 -14.80 -48.74
C LEU A 63 47.00 -15.69 -48.05
N GLU A 64 46.19 -16.40 -48.83
CA GLU A 64 45.20 -17.34 -48.30
C GLU A 64 45.86 -18.48 -47.52
N ARG A 65 46.96 -19.04 -48.02
CA ARG A 65 47.72 -20.06 -47.30
C ARG A 65 48.26 -19.55 -45.97
N LEU A 66 48.76 -18.30 -45.91
CA LEU A 66 49.23 -17.70 -44.67
C LEU A 66 48.09 -17.51 -43.66
N LEU A 67 46.94 -17.00 -44.10
CA LEU A 67 45.77 -16.77 -43.24
C LEU A 67 45.22 -18.09 -42.69
N ASN A 68 45.06 -19.10 -43.55
CA ASN A 68 44.63 -20.43 -43.12
C ASN A 68 45.62 -21.04 -42.11
N THR A 69 46.92 -20.87 -42.34
CA THR A 69 47.95 -21.34 -41.42
C THR A 69 47.86 -20.63 -40.06
N ALA A 70 47.61 -19.32 -40.03
CA ALA A 70 47.43 -18.57 -38.80
C ALA A 70 46.18 -19.03 -38.02
N ILE A 71 45.05 -19.24 -38.70
CA ILE A 71 43.81 -19.75 -38.10
C ILE A 71 44.02 -21.15 -37.51
N CYS A 72 44.73 -22.04 -38.24
CA CYS A 72 45.05 -23.37 -37.73
C CYS A 72 45.92 -23.31 -36.47
N ILE A 73 46.93 -22.43 -36.43
CA ILE A 73 47.78 -22.24 -35.24
C ILE A 73 46.95 -21.71 -34.07
N GLU A 74 46.12 -20.70 -34.29
CA GLU A 74 45.28 -20.09 -33.25
C GLU A 74 44.29 -21.11 -32.67
N THR A 75 43.65 -21.90 -33.54
CA THR A 75 42.74 -22.98 -33.14
C THR A 75 43.46 -24.05 -32.32
N ALA A 76 44.64 -24.48 -32.79
CA ALA A 76 45.47 -25.44 -32.06
C ALA A 76 45.94 -24.88 -30.71
N GLN A 77 46.23 -23.59 -30.61
CA GLN A 77 46.60 -22.94 -29.34
C GLN A 77 45.44 -22.87 -28.36
N ARG A 78 44.25 -22.45 -28.82
CA ARG A 78 43.01 -22.45 -28.00
C ARG A 78 42.69 -23.84 -27.47
N ASN A 79 42.84 -24.85 -28.33
CA ASN A 79 42.53 -26.24 -28.00
C ASN A 79 43.67 -26.94 -27.23
N ARG A 80 44.88 -26.35 -27.14
CA ARG A 80 46.05 -27.01 -26.53
C ARG A 80 45.80 -27.53 -25.11
N ARG A 81 45.05 -26.78 -24.29
CA ARG A 81 44.67 -27.25 -22.94
C ARG A 81 43.70 -28.43 -23.01
N HIS A 82 42.67 -28.33 -23.85
CA HIS A 82 41.69 -29.39 -24.08
C HIS A 82 42.36 -30.66 -24.59
N ASP A 83 43.22 -30.56 -25.60
CA ASP A 83 43.92 -31.69 -26.21
C ASP A 83 44.95 -32.30 -25.26
N SER A 84 45.63 -31.48 -24.45
CA SER A 84 46.53 -31.99 -23.41
C SER A 84 45.78 -32.78 -22.32
N ILE A 85 44.55 -32.38 -21.99
CA ILE A 85 43.70 -33.09 -21.04
C ILE A 85 43.22 -34.40 -21.66
N LEU A 86 42.69 -34.35 -22.89
CA LEU A 86 42.23 -35.52 -23.63
C LEU A 86 43.35 -36.56 -23.80
N LYS A 87 44.57 -36.12 -24.15
CA LYS A 87 45.72 -37.01 -24.33
C LYS A 87 46.18 -37.66 -23.01
N ARG A 88 46.05 -36.96 -21.88
CA ARG A 88 46.46 -37.49 -20.56
C ARG A 88 45.41 -38.41 -19.95
N LEU A 89 44.13 -38.10 -20.13
CA LEU A 89 43.04 -38.77 -19.41
C LEU A 89 42.20 -39.70 -20.30
N GLY A 90 42.41 -39.69 -21.62
CA GLY A 90 41.61 -40.46 -22.59
C GLY A 90 40.19 -39.92 -22.82
N HIS A 91 39.79 -38.90 -22.06
CA HIS A 91 38.53 -38.18 -22.18
C HIS A 91 38.74 -36.76 -21.65
N VAL A 92 37.89 -35.81 -22.06
CA VAL A 92 37.85 -34.50 -21.39
C VAL A 92 36.86 -34.64 -20.24
N PRO A 93 37.31 -34.51 -18.97
CA PRO A 93 36.40 -34.51 -17.85
C PRO A 93 35.33 -33.46 -18.15
N LYS A 94 34.07 -33.85 -18.15
CA LYS A 94 33.00 -32.86 -18.04
C LYS A 94 33.38 -32.07 -16.80
N ILE A 95 33.67 -30.78 -16.96
CA ILE A 95 33.56 -29.85 -15.85
C ILE A 95 32.09 -29.96 -15.50
N GLU A 96 31.74 -30.91 -14.63
CA GLU A 96 30.56 -30.78 -13.84
C GLU A 96 30.73 -29.40 -13.25
N GLN A 97 29.95 -28.46 -13.75
CA GLN A 97 29.62 -27.30 -12.97
C GLN A 97 28.96 -27.89 -11.73
N THR A 98 29.79 -28.30 -10.76
CA THR A 98 29.53 -28.03 -9.37
C THR A 98 29.32 -26.54 -9.33
N THR A 99 28.11 -26.12 -9.73
CA THR A 99 27.40 -25.10 -9.01
C THR A 99 27.56 -25.58 -7.58
N ALA A 100 28.60 -25.08 -6.91
CA ALA A 100 28.56 -24.96 -5.49
C ALA A 100 27.25 -24.21 -5.28
N ARG A 101 26.17 -24.95 -4.99
CA ARG A 101 24.90 -24.42 -4.51
C ARG A 101 25.14 -23.88 -3.09
N GLY A 102 26.25 -23.19 -2.87
CA GLY A 102 26.33 -22.14 -1.88
C GLY A 102 25.33 -21.11 -2.36
N ARG A 103 24.12 -21.17 -1.81
CA ARG A 103 23.15 -20.07 -1.90
C ARG A 103 23.96 -18.79 -1.75
N ASN A 104 23.81 -17.85 -2.69
CA ASN A 104 24.33 -16.50 -2.50
C ASN A 104 24.05 -16.12 -1.04
N PRO A 105 25.06 -15.69 -0.26
CA PRO A 105 24.83 -15.36 1.13
C PRO A 105 23.63 -14.42 1.17
N ILE A 106 22.64 -14.75 2.00
CA ILE A 106 21.47 -13.88 2.17
C ILE A 106 22.02 -12.60 2.78
N LEU A 107 22.28 -11.62 1.92
CA LEU A 107 22.76 -10.31 2.34
C LEU A 107 21.62 -9.68 3.11
N LEU A 108 21.80 -9.57 4.42
CA LEU A 108 20.86 -8.83 5.26
C LEU A 108 20.76 -7.40 4.71
N PRO A 109 19.57 -6.76 4.78
CA PRO A 109 19.44 -5.37 4.39
C PRO A 109 20.51 -4.51 5.05
N ILE A 110 21.02 -3.51 4.31
CA ILE A 110 22.08 -2.61 4.77
C ILE A 110 21.69 -2.00 6.14
N GLY A 111 22.64 -1.94 7.06
CA GLY A 111 22.47 -1.35 8.39
C GLY A 111 22.73 -2.31 9.56
N THR A 112 22.63 -1.80 10.78
CA THR A 112 22.76 -2.61 12.00
C THR A 112 21.47 -3.42 12.23
N PRO A 113 21.50 -4.54 12.97
CA PRO A 113 20.28 -5.27 13.37
C PRO A 113 19.25 -4.38 14.05
N GLN A 114 19.70 -3.41 14.86
CA GLN A 114 18.84 -2.45 15.55
C GLN A 114 18.16 -1.49 14.55
N ALA A 115 18.91 -0.95 13.58
CA ALA A 115 18.33 -0.08 12.54
C ALA A 115 17.28 -0.81 11.69
N ARG A 116 17.54 -2.07 11.34
CA ARG A 116 16.55 -2.91 10.62
C ARG A 116 15.29 -3.14 11.46
N LEU A 117 15.45 -3.44 12.75
CA LEU A 117 14.33 -3.64 13.65
C LEU A 117 13.49 -2.36 13.79
N ASP A 118 14.14 -1.21 13.93
CA ASP A 118 13.45 0.08 14.05
C ASP A 118 12.76 0.45 12.72
N ALA A 119 13.38 0.19 11.57
CA ALA A 119 12.73 0.35 10.27
C ALA A 119 11.44 -0.49 10.14
N VAL A 120 11.48 -1.75 10.60
CA VAL A 120 10.28 -2.62 10.63
C VAL A 120 9.21 -2.08 11.58
N ARG A 121 9.61 -1.56 12.76
CA ARG A 121 8.68 -0.95 13.72
C ARG A 121 8.03 0.31 13.15
N CYS A 122 8.82 1.24 12.61
CA CYS A 122 8.32 2.46 11.98
C CYS A 122 7.39 2.13 10.82
N LYS A 123 7.75 1.15 9.97
CA LYS A 123 6.89 0.70 8.88
C LYS A 123 5.54 0.20 9.38
N ALA A 124 5.51 -0.64 10.42
CA ALA A 124 4.26 -1.17 10.98
C ALA A 124 3.34 -0.06 11.49
N VAL A 125 3.88 0.88 12.27
CA VAL A 125 3.12 2.03 12.81
C VAL A 125 2.61 2.91 11.67
N ALA A 126 3.47 3.24 10.71
CA ALA A 126 3.09 4.07 9.55
C ALA A 126 2.06 3.39 8.64
N THR A 127 2.09 2.06 8.53
CA THR A 127 1.05 1.31 7.79
C THR A 127 -0.29 1.35 8.51
N ALA A 128 -0.31 1.19 9.84
CA ALA A 128 -1.55 1.31 10.62
C ALA A 128 -2.15 2.72 10.48
N ALA A 129 -1.32 3.76 10.60
CA ALA A 129 -1.76 5.15 10.45
C ALA A 129 -2.31 5.45 9.05
N ARG A 130 -1.62 5.03 7.99
CA ARG A 130 -2.11 5.22 6.59
C ARG A 130 -3.41 4.51 6.30
N THR A 131 -3.68 3.41 7.00
CA THR A 131 -4.93 2.66 6.82
C THR A 131 -6.09 3.37 7.51
N MET A 132 -5.85 4.01 8.65
CA MET A 132 -6.88 4.57 9.53
C MET A 132 -7.15 6.06 9.37
N LEU A 133 -6.13 6.83 8.95
CA LEU A 133 -6.18 8.28 8.94
C LEU A 133 -6.00 8.79 7.51
N ARG A 134 -6.65 9.92 7.22
CA ARG A 134 -6.47 10.64 5.97
C ARG A 134 -5.06 11.22 5.94
N HIS A 135 -4.40 11.05 4.81
CA HIS A 135 -3.08 11.59 4.54
C HIS A 135 -2.97 11.89 3.04
N GLY A 136 -1.94 12.63 2.64
CA GLY A 136 -1.65 12.88 1.22
C GLY A 136 -2.33 14.13 0.67
N ALA A 137 -2.08 15.27 1.32
CA ALA A 137 -2.44 16.57 0.78
C ALA A 137 -1.73 16.84 -0.55
N ALA A 138 -2.32 17.71 -1.37
CA ALA A 138 -1.89 17.92 -2.76
C ALA A 138 -0.46 18.44 -2.89
N GLY A 139 0.05 19.18 -1.89
CA GLY A 139 1.42 19.70 -1.85
C GLY A 139 2.47 18.65 -1.48
N GLY A 140 2.04 17.48 -1.01
CA GLY A 140 2.92 16.44 -0.49
C GLY A 140 2.57 16.05 0.94
N HIS A 141 3.11 14.94 1.40
CA HIS A 141 2.92 14.45 2.76
C HIS A 141 4.16 13.73 3.27
N SER A 142 4.32 13.68 4.58
CA SER A 142 5.35 12.86 5.24
C SER A 142 4.82 12.21 6.50
N MET A 143 5.33 11.03 6.85
CA MET A 143 4.95 10.32 8.06
C MET A 143 6.20 9.87 8.82
N GLY A 144 6.48 10.55 9.93
CA GLY A 144 7.55 10.23 10.87
C GLY A 144 7.02 9.40 12.04
N VAL A 145 7.87 8.50 12.56
CA VAL A 145 7.58 7.70 13.75
C VAL A 145 8.70 7.85 14.76
N ASN A 146 8.35 8.27 15.97
CA ASN A 146 9.24 8.38 17.12
C ASN A 146 8.88 7.32 18.17
N PHE A 147 9.88 6.87 18.93
CA PHE A 147 9.67 5.94 20.03
C PHE A 147 9.75 6.66 21.38
N ALA A 148 8.63 6.67 22.10
CA ALA A 148 8.54 7.21 23.45
C ALA A 148 9.23 6.28 24.46
N VAL A 149 9.87 6.89 25.45
CA VAL A 149 10.34 6.20 26.67
C VAL A 149 9.23 6.20 27.73
N GLU A 150 8.49 7.31 27.84
CA GLU A 150 7.41 7.51 28.81
C GLU A 150 6.04 7.44 28.14
N ALA A 151 5.05 6.85 28.83
CA ALA A 151 3.68 6.75 28.32
C ALA A 151 3.02 8.13 28.10
N SER A 152 3.39 9.13 28.89
CA SER A 152 2.90 10.53 28.78
C SER A 152 3.33 11.24 27.50
N LYS A 153 4.30 10.69 26.76
CA LYS A 153 4.80 11.24 25.50
C LYS A 153 4.22 10.54 24.27
N VAL A 154 3.33 9.56 24.45
CA VAL A 154 2.61 8.90 23.36
C VAL A 154 1.61 9.90 22.78
N ASP A 155 1.76 10.21 21.49
CA ASP A 155 1.02 11.31 20.86
C ASP A 155 0.97 11.16 19.33
N TYR A 156 0.11 11.93 18.68
CA TYR A 156 0.03 12.06 17.23
C TYR A 156 -0.22 13.52 16.86
N VAL A 157 0.74 14.11 16.17
CA VAL A 157 0.63 15.49 15.69
C VAL A 157 0.62 15.53 14.17
N VAL A 158 -0.31 16.31 13.59
CA VAL A 158 -0.30 16.68 12.18
C VAL A 158 0.04 18.15 12.05
N THR A 159 1.11 18.46 11.34
CA THR A 159 1.48 19.84 11.01
C THR A 159 1.11 20.11 9.56
N MET A 160 0.22 21.07 9.35
CA MET A 160 -0.11 21.55 8.00
C MET A 160 0.89 22.62 7.57
N LYS A 161 1.46 22.48 6.37
CA LYS A 161 2.32 23.47 5.73
C LYS A 161 1.78 23.84 4.35
N GLN A 162 2.44 24.80 3.70
CA GLN A 162 2.14 25.21 2.33
C GLN A 162 3.39 25.11 1.45
N ASN A 163 3.21 24.57 0.26
CA ASN A 163 4.24 24.46 -0.76
C ASN A 163 3.77 25.12 -2.05
N ARG A 164 4.50 26.16 -2.47
CA ARG A 164 4.21 26.97 -3.66
C ARG A 164 4.87 26.44 -4.94
N ASP A 165 5.73 25.43 -4.81
CA ASP A 165 6.47 24.82 -5.91
C ASP A 165 5.76 23.57 -6.46
N THR A 166 4.67 23.14 -5.81
CA THR A 166 3.87 21.97 -6.22
C THR A 166 3.26 22.14 -7.62
N TYR A 167 2.72 23.32 -7.91
CA TYR A 167 2.00 23.59 -9.15
C TYR A 167 2.89 24.26 -10.20
N ALA A 168 2.70 23.89 -11.46
CA ALA A 168 3.42 24.44 -12.61
C ALA A 168 2.48 25.18 -13.58
N GLY A 169 3.04 25.82 -14.62
CA GLY A 169 2.28 26.50 -15.66
C GLY A 169 1.47 27.69 -15.13
N ALA A 170 0.20 27.79 -15.53
CA ALA A 170 -0.71 28.88 -15.14
C ALA A 170 -0.99 28.95 -13.63
N TYR A 171 -0.75 27.86 -12.89
CA TYR A 171 -0.95 27.76 -11.45
C TYR A 171 0.37 27.86 -10.66
N LYS A 172 1.49 28.18 -11.32
CA LYS A 172 2.79 28.35 -10.64
C LYS A 172 2.69 29.41 -9.55
N GLY A 173 3.20 29.10 -8.35
CA GLY A 173 3.16 29.99 -7.18
C GLY A 173 1.88 29.86 -6.34
N TRP A 174 0.88 29.09 -6.78
CA TRP A 174 -0.29 28.78 -5.96
C TRP A 174 0.12 27.87 -4.79
N ALA A 175 -0.39 28.18 -3.59
CA ALA A 175 -0.09 27.38 -2.41
C ALA A 175 -0.85 26.05 -2.44
N ALA A 176 -0.13 24.94 -2.41
CA ALA A 176 -0.68 23.62 -2.13
C ALA A 176 -0.44 23.28 -0.65
N ASN A 177 -1.43 22.69 0.01
CA ASN A 177 -1.26 22.26 1.40
C ASN A 177 -0.42 20.98 1.47
N GLU A 178 0.47 20.91 2.45
CA GLU A 178 1.24 19.72 2.84
C GLU A 178 0.80 19.26 4.23
N ASP A 179 0.75 17.95 4.46
CA ASP A 179 0.46 17.32 5.75
C ASP A 179 1.66 16.49 6.25
N HIS A 180 2.19 16.89 7.40
CA HIS A 180 3.31 16.19 8.05
C HIS A 180 2.84 15.52 9.34
N HIS A 181 2.80 14.20 9.32
CA HIS A 181 2.39 13.37 10.44
C HIS A 181 3.61 12.99 11.27
N LEU A 182 3.54 13.22 12.59
CA LEU A 182 4.52 12.75 13.54
C LEU A 182 3.82 11.87 14.59
N ILE A 183 4.15 10.58 14.57
CA ILE A 183 3.52 9.57 15.42
C ILE A 183 4.52 9.16 16.50
N THR A 184 4.16 9.31 17.77
CA THR A 184 5.02 8.94 18.89
C THR A 184 4.38 7.78 19.66
N VAL A 185 5.04 6.62 19.67
CA VAL A 185 4.53 5.37 20.27
C VAL A 185 5.58 4.68 21.12
N PRO A 186 5.24 3.75 22.03
CA PRO A 186 6.25 2.98 22.76
C PRO A 186 7.14 2.14 21.84
N LYS A 187 8.41 1.92 22.22
CA LYS A 187 9.36 1.10 21.44
C LYS A 187 8.88 -0.35 21.20
N ASP A 188 8.06 -0.87 22.09
CA ASP A 188 7.46 -2.20 22.03
C ASP A 188 6.00 -2.19 21.52
N TRP A 189 5.56 -1.12 20.84
CA TRP A 189 4.21 -0.95 20.28
C TRP A 189 3.68 -2.21 19.59
N ARG A 190 4.49 -2.85 18.75
CA ARG A 190 4.09 -4.08 18.03
C ARG A 190 3.66 -5.21 18.98
N ARG A 191 4.28 -5.34 20.15
CA ARG A 191 3.93 -6.35 21.16
C ARG A 191 2.68 -5.95 21.96
N ARG A 192 2.55 -4.67 22.28
CA ARG A 192 1.44 -4.16 23.10
C ARG A 192 0.13 -4.05 22.32
N VAL A 193 0.22 -3.67 21.05
CA VAL A 193 -0.92 -3.28 20.22
C VAL A 193 -1.09 -4.20 19.02
N GLU A 194 -0.15 -4.18 18.07
CA GLU A 194 -0.31 -4.84 16.75
C GLU A 194 -0.54 -6.34 16.87
N ARG A 195 0.34 -7.06 17.59
CA ARG A 195 0.25 -8.52 17.75
C ARG A 195 -0.97 -8.98 18.56
N LYS A 196 -1.59 -8.07 19.30
CA LYS A 196 -2.84 -8.33 20.04
C LYS A 196 -4.09 -8.01 19.22
N GLY A 197 -3.93 -7.57 17.96
CA GLY A 197 -5.07 -7.18 17.12
C GLY A 197 -5.71 -5.85 17.54
N LEU A 198 -5.02 -5.01 18.33
CA LEU A 198 -5.56 -3.74 18.85
C LEU A 198 -5.22 -2.54 17.97
N ALA A 199 -4.47 -2.72 16.88
CA ALA A 199 -3.97 -1.60 16.08
C ALA A 199 -5.07 -0.78 15.40
N ASN A 200 -6.17 -1.43 15.03
CA ASN A 200 -7.33 -0.82 14.38
C ASN A 200 -8.59 -1.33 15.07
N LEU A 201 -9.29 -0.45 15.77
CA LEU A 201 -10.51 -0.77 16.49
C LEU A 201 -11.57 0.31 16.23
N THR A 202 -12.66 -0.05 15.52
CA THR A 202 -13.75 0.88 15.16
C THR A 202 -13.29 2.11 14.37
N GLY A 203 -12.32 1.95 13.46
CA GLY A 203 -11.79 3.07 12.67
C GLY A 203 -10.92 4.04 13.48
N MET A 204 -10.48 3.63 14.68
CA MET A 204 -9.51 4.33 15.50
C MET A 204 -8.20 3.55 15.53
N MET A 205 -7.08 4.26 15.55
CA MET A 205 -5.75 3.66 15.66
C MET A 205 -5.26 3.73 17.09
N THR A 206 -4.88 2.58 17.67
CA THR A 206 -4.33 2.54 19.04
C THR A 206 -2.82 2.84 19.02
N LEU A 207 -2.40 3.83 19.82
CA LEU A 207 -1.01 4.25 19.97
C LEU A 207 -0.28 3.57 21.13
N ASP A 208 -0.98 3.24 22.21
CA ASP A 208 -0.49 2.38 23.29
C ASP A 208 -1.65 1.62 23.94
N ALA A 209 -1.35 0.45 24.50
CA ALA A 209 -2.30 -0.37 25.25
C ALA A 209 -1.57 -1.15 26.35
N HIS A 210 -1.76 -0.71 27.59
CA HIS A 210 -1.25 -1.37 28.78
C HIS A 210 -2.33 -2.31 29.37
N PRO A 211 -2.08 -3.63 29.48
CA PRO A 211 -3.07 -4.56 30.00
C PRO A 211 -3.34 -4.30 31.49
N LEU A 212 -4.60 -4.37 31.88
CA LEU A 212 -5.06 -4.31 33.26
C LEU A 212 -5.60 -5.68 33.70
N MET A 213 -6.01 -5.78 34.98
CA MET A 213 -6.67 -6.98 35.49
C MET A 213 -7.97 -7.23 34.69
N PRO A 214 -8.17 -8.43 34.13
CA PRO A 214 -9.38 -8.75 33.39
C PRO A 214 -10.61 -8.82 34.31
N ASP A 215 -11.80 -8.58 33.74
CA ASP A 215 -13.10 -8.76 34.43
C ASP A 215 -13.84 -9.96 33.83
N GLY A 216 -13.53 -11.15 34.36
CA GLY A 216 -13.95 -12.43 33.78
C GLY A 216 -13.31 -12.63 32.40
N ASP A 217 -14.14 -12.82 31.38
CA ASP A 217 -13.69 -13.01 29.99
C ASP A 217 -13.38 -11.69 29.26
N VAL A 218 -13.53 -10.55 29.93
CA VAL A 218 -13.28 -9.23 29.35
C VAL A 218 -11.83 -8.82 29.60
N LEU A 219 -11.06 -8.69 28.52
CA LEU A 219 -9.72 -8.10 28.56
C LEU A 219 -9.83 -6.58 28.61
N VAL A 220 -9.10 -5.94 29.50
CA VAL A 220 -9.15 -4.48 29.69
C VAL A 220 -7.74 -3.90 29.53
N TYR A 221 -7.64 -2.77 28.84
CA TYR A 221 -6.40 -2.05 28.59
C TYR A 221 -6.55 -0.58 28.95
N ALA A 222 -5.61 0.01 29.66
CA ALA A 222 -5.40 1.46 29.66
C ALA A 222 -4.72 1.84 28.34
N ALA A 223 -5.27 2.78 27.58
CA ALA A 223 -4.87 2.99 26.20
C ALA A 223 -4.90 4.46 25.79
N THR A 224 -4.09 4.76 24.79
CA THR A 224 -4.12 6.00 24.02
C THR A 224 -4.44 5.63 22.58
N TRP A 225 -5.42 6.28 21.97
CA TRP A 225 -5.81 6.05 20.57
C TRP A 225 -6.05 7.37 19.86
N VAL A 226 -6.11 7.29 18.54
CA VAL A 226 -6.39 8.44 17.68
C VAL A 226 -7.57 8.18 16.79
N ARG A 227 -8.33 9.25 16.54
CA ARG A 227 -9.43 9.28 15.59
C ARG A 227 -9.30 10.44 14.63
N GLN A 228 -9.84 10.24 13.44
CA GLN A 228 -9.88 11.25 12.40
C GLN A 228 -10.82 12.40 12.82
N GLY A 229 -10.28 13.62 12.85
CA GLY A 229 -11.04 14.86 12.98
C GLY A 229 -11.51 15.39 11.62
N ARG A 230 -11.72 16.71 11.52
CA ARG A 230 -12.10 17.35 10.25
C ARG A 230 -10.87 17.47 9.32
N GLY A 231 -11.02 17.07 8.06
CA GLY A 231 -9.94 17.20 7.08
C GLY A 231 -8.77 16.26 7.39
N TYR A 232 -7.59 16.82 7.67
CA TYR A 232 -6.38 16.11 8.11
C TYR A 232 -6.13 16.19 9.62
N ASP A 233 -7.02 16.86 10.37
CA ASP A 233 -6.90 16.96 11.83
C ASP A 233 -7.02 15.57 12.50
N VAL A 234 -6.25 15.36 13.56
CA VAL A 234 -6.21 14.09 14.31
C VAL A 234 -6.40 14.40 15.79
N GLN A 235 -7.32 13.68 16.44
CA GLN A 235 -7.59 13.85 17.86
C GLN A 235 -7.08 12.63 18.62
N VAL A 236 -6.27 12.89 19.65
CA VAL A 236 -5.68 11.89 20.52
C VAL A 236 -6.52 11.80 21.78
N ASP A 237 -7.10 10.63 22.01
CA ASP A 237 -7.94 10.34 23.16
C ASP A 237 -7.22 9.37 24.09
N HIS A 238 -7.49 9.49 25.39
CA HIS A 238 -6.95 8.65 26.45
C HIS A 238 -8.10 7.99 27.20
N GLY A 239 -7.92 6.73 27.59
CA GLY A 239 -8.91 6.02 28.39
C GLY A 239 -8.68 4.53 28.41
N TYR A 240 -9.75 3.76 28.19
CA TYR A 240 -9.75 2.31 28.35
C TYR A 240 -10.37 1.62 27.15
N ILE A 241 -9.75 0.51 26.75
CA ILE A 241 -10.26 -0.40 25.73
C ILE A 241 -10.65 -1.71 26.42
N ALA A 242 -11.90 -2.12 26.29
CA ALA A 242 -12.36 -3.43 26.72
C ALA A 242 -12.62 -4.32 25.49
N VAL A 243 -12.20 -5.58 25.55
CA VAL A 243 -12.31 -6.56 24.47
C VAL A 243 -12.96 -7.84 25.00
N LEU A 244 -13.98 -8.34 24.30
CA LEU A 244 -14.69 -9.59 24.58
C LEU A 244 -14.95 -10.32 23.27
N GLY A 245 -14.22 -11.41 23.03
CA GLY A 245 -14.26 -12.12 21.74
C GLY A 245 -13.81 -11.21 20.59
N GLY A 246 -14.64 -11.07 19.55
CA GLY A 246 -14.41 -10.16 18.42
C GLY A 246 -14.91 -8.73 18.65
N GLU A 247 -15.51 -8.44 19.80
CA GLU A 247 -16.07 -7.14 20.12
C GLU A 247 -15.14 -6.32 21.00
N HIS A 248 -15.16 -5.01 20.79
CA HIS A 248 -14.37 -4.04 21.55
C HIS A 248 -15.14 -2.75 21.78
N PHE A 249 -14.76 -2.03 22.84
CA PHE A 249 -15.37 -0.76 23.23
C PHE A 249 -14.33 0.17 23.87
N HIS A 250 -14.38 1.46 23.52
CA HIS A 250 -13.53 2.51 24.08
C HIS A 250 -14.34 3.37 25.06
N ALA A 251 -13.77 3.75 26.19
CA ALA A 251 -14.39 4.67 27.13
C ALA A 251 -13.35 5.46 27.95
N ASP A 252 -13.80 6.49 28.66
CA ASP A 252 -13.00 7.27 29.63
C ASP A 252 -12.65 6.50 30.91
N SER A 253 -13.39 5.41 31.18
CA SER A 253 -13.31 4.61 32.41
C SER A 253 -13.39 3.12 32.11
N ALA A 254 -12.67 2.31 32.88
CA ALA A 254 -12.64 0.85 32.72
C ALA A 254 -14.03 0.23 32.85
N GLN A 255 -14.82 0.67 33.84
CA GLN A 255 -16.18 0.17 34.08
C GLN A 255 -17.11 0.43 32.90
N THR A 256 -17.02 1.63 32.30
CA THR A 256 -17.83 1.99 31.14
C THR A 256 -17.40 1.21 29.90
N ALA A 257 -16.10 0.97 29.73
CA ALA A 257 -15.59 0.13 28.65
C ALA A 257 -16.12 -1.31 28.76
N ILE A 258 -16.02 -1.92 29.94
CA ILE A 258 -16.51 -3.28 30.23
C ILE A 258 -18.03 -3.38 29.98
N LYS A 259 -18.82 -2.45 30.53
CA LYS A 259 -20.27 -2.42 30.33
C LYS A 259 -20.62 -2.26 28.85
N GLY A 260 -19.88 -1.40 28.15
CA GLY A 260 -20.03 -1.14 26.73
C GLY A 260 -19.80 -2.38 25.88
N VAL A 261 -18.69 -3.10 26.11
CA VAL A 261 -18.34 -4.29 25.32
C VAL A 261 -19.30 -5.45 25.61
N ARG A 262 -19.71 -5.66 26.87
CA ARG A 262 -20.72 -6.68 27.21
C ARG A 262 -22.06 -6.40 26.54
N ARG A 263 -22.50 -5.14 26.53
CA ARG A 263 -23.70 -4.72 25.80
C ARG A 263 -23.57 -5.01 24.30
N LYS A 264 -22.41 -4.67 23.71
CA LYS A 264 -22.14 -4.87 22.28
C LYS A 264 -22.14 -6.36 21.92
N ALA A 265 -21.45 -7.19 22.68
CA ALA A 265 -21.44 -8.65 22.51
C ALA A 265 -22.85 -9.26 22.65
N LYS A 266 -23.64 -8.83 23.65
CA LYS A 266 -25.03 -9.26 23.79
C LYS A 266 -25.88 -8.91 22.56
N LEU A 267 -25.65 -7.76 21.94
CA LEU A 267 -26.34 -7.35 20.72
C LEU A 267 -25.86 -8.13 19.48
N ALA A 268 -24.57 -8.47 19.42
CA ALA A 268 -24.01 -9.28 18.34
C ALA A 268 -24.51 -10.73 18.38
N CYS A 269 -24.69 -11.31 19.58
CA CYS A 269 -25.25 -12.64 19.76
C CYS A 269 -26.79 -12.67 19.73
N ALA A 270 -27.46 -11.52 19.82
CA ALA A 270 -28.90 -11.47 19.67
C ALA A 270 -29.25 -11.88 18.23
N PRO A 271 -30.29 -12.71 18.01
CA PRO A 271 -30.75 -12.98 16.66
C PRO A 271 -31.02 -11.64 16.00
N VAL A 272 -30.39 -11.41 14.84
CA VAL A 272 -30.60 -10.21 14.04
C VAL A 272 -32.11 -10.07 13.92
N ARG A 273 -32.69 -9.15 14.68
CA ARG A 273 -34.05 -8.71 14.44
C ARG A 273 -33.92 -8.03 13.09
N THR A 274 -34.12 -8.79 12.02
CA THR A 274 -34.42 -8.26 10.71
C THR A 274 -35.65 -7.41 10.96
N GLY A 275 -35.41 -6.14 11.26
CA GLY A 275 -36.44 -5.18 11.53
C GLY A 275 -37.12 -5.02 10.19
N VAL A 276 -38.10 -5.88 9.91
CA VAL A 276 -38.92 -5.77 8.73
C VAL A 276 -39.46 -4.35 8.82
N SER A 277 -39.06 -3.55 7.82
CA SER A 277 -39.47 -2.17 7.72
C SER A 277 -40.98 -2.13 7.96
N PRO A 278 -41.52 -1.22 8.80
CA PRO A 278 -42.96 -1.11 8.98
C PRO A 278 -43.73 -1.00 7.65
N TYR A 279 -43.08 -0.50 6.60
CA TYR A 279 -43.63 -0.41 5.25
C TYR A 279 -43.66 -1.75 4.48
N LYS A 280 -42.84 -2.73 4.88
CA LYS A 280 -42.79 -4.08 4.28
C LYS A 280 -43.63 -5.13 5.02
N LEU A 281 -44.29 -4.76 6.13
CA LEU A 281 -45.18 -5.66 6.86
C LEU A 281 -46.46 -5.92 6.06
N SER A 282 -47.08 -7.09 6.22
CA SER A 282 -48.49 -7.25 5.84
C SER A 282 -49.37 -6.33 6.70
N VAL A 283 -50.61 -6.09 6.27
CA VAL A 283 -51.57 -5.27 7.04
C VAL A 283 -51.74 -5.83 8.46
N ASP A 284 -51.97 -7.14 8.60
CA ASP A 284 -52.14 -7.79 9.91
C ASP A 284 -50.88 -7.69 10.78
N ALA A 285 -49.70 -7.89 10.18
CA ALA A 285 -48.44 -7.78 10.91
C ALA A 285 -48.15 -6.34 11.34
N PHE A 286 -48.60 -5.35 10.56
CA PHE A 286 -48.51 -3.94 10.93
C PHE A 286 -49.44 -3.63 12.10
N VAL A 287 -50.71 -4.02 12.03
CA VAL A 287 -51.69 -3.81 13.10
C VAL A 287 -51.24 -4.49 14.39
N LYS A 288 -50.86 -5.77 14.33
CA LYS A 288 -50.36 -6.53 15.49
C LYS A 288 -49.12 -5.91 16.12
N ARG A 289 -48.28 -5.20 15.34
CA ARG A 289 -47.07 -4.54 15.86
C ARG A 289 -47.37 -3.26 16.65
N TYR A 290 -48.47 -2.58 16.34
CA TYR A 290 -48.81 -1.29 16.94
C TYR A 290 -50.05 -1.33 17.84
N ILE A 291 -50.81 -2.42 17.84
CA ILE A 291 -51.92 -2.65 18.77
C ILE A 291 -51.43 -2.59 20.23
N GLY A 292 -52.22 -1.98 21.10
CA GLY A 292 -51.89 -1.80 22.52
C GLY A 292 -50.95 -0.64 22.84
N ARG A 293 -50.51 0.15 21.84
CA ARG A 293 -49.80 1.41 22.10
C ARG A 293 -50.80 2.48 22.51
N ASN A 294 -50.63 3.04 23.71
CA ASN A 294 -51.43 4.19 24.17
C ASN A 294 -50.87 5.50 23.59
N VAL A 295 -51.08 5.72 22.29
CA VAL A 295 -50.61 6.90 21.55
C VAL A 295 -51.77 7.45 20.71
N SER A 296 -51.98 8.76 20.69
CA SER A 296 -52.88 9.40 19.72
C SER A 296 -52.12 9.73 18.43
N VAL A 297 -52.80 9.58 17.30
CA VAL A 297 -52.30 9.98 15.97
C VAL A 297 -53.06 11.22 15.54
N SER A 298 -52.35 12.33 15.35
CA SER A 298 -52.96 13.60 14.95
C SER A 298 -52.98 13.79 13.43
N VAL A 299 -53.82 14.70 12.96
CA VAL A 299 -53.78 15.21 11.58
C VAL A 299 -52.40 15.83 11.30
N SER A 300 -51.78 16.48 12.28
CA SER A 300 -50.43 17.02 12.15
C SER A 300 -49.36 15.94 11.99
N ASP A 301 -49.51 14.75 12.61
CA ASP A 301 -48.61 13.62 12.38
C ASP A 301 -48.68 13.14 10.93
N ALA A 302 -49.90 13.06 10.37
CA ALA A 302 -50.10 12.69 8.97
C ALA A 302 -49.48 13.72 8.01
N ALA A 303 -49.75 15.01 8.24
CA ALA A 303 -49.18 16.10 7.44
C ALA A 303 -47.64 16.15 7.52
N ALA A 304 -47.07 16.06 8.73
CA ALA A 304 -45.62 16.03 8.95
C ALA A 304 -44.95 14.78 8.35
N SER A 305 -45.70 13.69 8.20
CA SER A 305 -45.25 12.47 7.52
C SER A 305 -45.39 12.51 5.99
N GLY A 306 -45.92 13.61 5.44
CA GLY A 306 -45.98 13.89 4.01
C GLY A 306 -47.34 13.69 3.35
N SER A 307 -48.42 13.47 4.11
CA SER A 307 -49.78 13.37 3.56
C SER A 307 -50.34 14.76 3.23
N CYS A 308 -51.02 14.90 2.09
CA CYS A 308 -51.74 16.14 1.76
C CYS A 308 -53.08 16.24 2.50
N ASP A 309 -53.55 17.46 2.76
CA ASP A 309 -54.77 17.70 3.57
C ASP A 309 -56.00 16.99 3.01
N PHE A 310 -56.22 17.13 1.70
CA PHE A 310 -57.32 16.47 1.00
C PHE A 310 -57.28 14.94 1.17
N GLY A 311 -56.10 14.34 1.10
CA GLY A 311 -55.93 12.90 1.29
C GLY A 311 -56.29 12.45 2.70
N ILE A 312 -55.91 13.22 3.71
CA ILE A 312 -56.24 12.94 5.12
C ILE A 312 -57.77 13.01 5.30
N ARG A 313 -58.42 14.09 4.85
CA ARG A 313 -59.88 14.26 4.93
C ARG A 313 -60.63 13.13 4.23
N SER A 314 -60.21 12.79 3.01
CA SER A 314 -60.81 11.73 2.21
C SER A 314 -60.69 10.36 2.88
N TRP A 315 -59.52 10.06 3.46
CA TRP A 315 -59.32 8.81 4.18
C TRP A 315 -60.17 8.76 5.45
N CYS A 316 -60.10 9.79 6.30
CA CYS A 316 -60.89 9.92 7.53
C CYS A 316 -62.38 9.71 7.28
N ALA A 317 -62.96 10.41 6.29
CA ALA A 317 -64.36 10.26 5.90
C ALA A 317 -64.72 8.82 5.49
N SER A 318 -63.80 8.14 4.79
CA SER A 318 -64.06 6.77 4.32
C SER A 318 -63.99 5.69 5.40
N VAL A 319 -63.32 5.97 6.52
CA VAL A 319 -63.20 5.04 7.66
C VAL A 319 -64.05 5.48 8.86
N GLY A 320 -64.85 6.53 8.71
CA GLY A 320 -65.73 7.05 9.77
C GLY A 320 -64.99 7.78 10.90
N LEU A 321 -63.80 8.33 10.64
CA LEU A 321 -63.09 9.18 11.60
C LEU A 321 -63.43 10.64 11.36
N ASP A 322 -63.75 11.35 12.43
CA ASP A 322 -64.00 12.79 12.39
C ASP A 322 -62.66 13.54 12.26
N TYR A 323 -62.46 14.18 11.10
CA TYR A 323 -61.26 14.95 10.81
C TYR A 323 -61.16 16.18 11.72
N ASP A 324 -62.29 16.80 12.09
CA ASP A 324 -62.32 18.08 12.81
C ASP A 324 -61.92 17.93 14.29
N LEU A 325 -61.94 16.71 14.84
CA LEU A 325 -61.34 16.40 16.14
C LEU A 325 -59.80 16.53 16.15
N GLY A 326 -59.17 16.56 14.97
CA GLY A 326 -57.73 16.78 14.80
C GLY A 326 -56.82 15.62 15.25
N GLN A 327 -57.36 14.60 15.93
CA GLN A 327 -56.64 13.40 16.33
C GLN A 327 -57.58 12.21 16.57
N ALA A 328 -57.04 10.99 16.47
CA ALA A 328 -57.73 9.76 16.80
C ALA A 328 -56.82 8.83 17.63
N THR A 329 -57.42 7.91 18.38
CA THR A 329 -56.64 6.91 19.13
C THR A 329 -55.94 5.93 18.18
N MET A 330 -54.81 5.36 18.59
CA MET A 330 -54.13 4.31 17.80
C MET A 330 -55.08 3.16 17.44
N ALA A 331 -55.97 2.75 18.35
CA ALA A 331 -56.95 1.70 18.09
C ALA A 331 -57.88 2.05 16.92
N GLN A 332 -58.48 3.23 16.94
CA GLN A 332 -59.36 3.74 15.88
C GLN A 332 -58.63 3.86 14.54
N VAL A 333 -57.39 4.35 14.54
CA VAL A 333 -56.60 4.48 13.30
C VAL A 333 -56.23 3.11 12.72
N LEU A 334 -55.88 2.13 13.57
CA LEU A 334 -55.57 0.78 13.12
C LEU A 334 -56.81 0.02 12.61
N GLU A 335 -57.98 0.26 13.21
CA GLU A 335 -59.26 -0.25 12.71
C GLU A 335 -59.61 0.34 11.34
N GLY A 336 -59.48 1.67 11.19
CA GLY A 336 -59.61 2.33 9.89
C GLY A 336 -58.60 1.81 8.86
N PHE A 337 -57.37 1.54 9.29
CA PHE A 337 -56.31 1.01 8.43
C PHE A 337 -56.61 -0.43 7.96
N LEU A 338 -57.26 -1.26 8.78
CA LEU A 338 -57.74 -2.58 8.35
C LEU A 338 -58.80 -2.47 7.25
N MET A 339 -59.73 -1.51 7.37
CA MET A 339 -60.77 -1.29 6.38
C MET A 339 -60.22 -0.72 5.06
N ARG A 340 -59.28 0.24 5.15
CA ARG A 340 -58.70 0.90 3.97
C ARG A 340 -57.19 1.10 4.12
N PRO A 341 -56.38 0.07 3.78
CA PRO A 341 -54.93 0.16 3.89
C PRO A 341 -54.34 1.20 2.93
N GLN A 342 -53.59 2.17 3.47
CA GLN A 342 -52.83 3.16 2.71
C GLN A 342 -51.42 3.35 3.29
N GLU A 343 -50.43 3.61 2.43
CA GLU A 343 -49.04 3.78 2.91
C GLU A 343 -48.90 5.03 3.80
N GLU A 344 -49.66 6.07 3.50
CA GLU A 344 -49.74 7.33 4.22
C GLU A 344 -50.13 7.11 5.68
N VAL A 345 -51.11 6.23 5.93
CA VAL A 345 -51.53 5.87 7.29
C VAL A 345 -50.40 5.15 8.03
N ARG A 346 -49.65 4.27 7.35
CA ARG A 346 -48.47 3.64 7.96
C ARG A 346 -47.43 4.68 8.37
N ARG A 347 -47.20 5.70 7.54
CA ARG A 347 -46.26 6.79 7.82
C ARG A 347 -46.73 7.60 9.04
N ALA A 348 -48.00 7.99 9.08
CA ALA A 348 -48.59 8.72 10.20
C ALA A 348 -48.46 7.95 11.53
N VAL A 349 -48.80 6.65 11.55
CA VAL A 349 -48.67 5.79 12.74
C VAL A 349 -47.21 5.66 13.20
N VAL A 350 -46.28 5.42 12.26
CA VAL A 350 -44.86 5.33 12.57
C VAL A 350 -44.32 6.65 13.11
N TYR A 351 -44.78 7.77 12.55
CA TYR A 351 -44.40 9.11 12.99
C TYR A 351 -44.89 9.40 14.41
N ALA A 352 -46.19 9.19 14.69
CA ALA A 352 -46.79 9.37 16.01
C ALA A 352 -46.06 8.56 17.10
N VAL A 353 -45.71 7.29 16.79
CA VAL A 353 -44.96 6.43 17.72
C VAL A 353 -43.54 6.91 17.95
N ARG A 354 -42.87 7.48 16.94
CA ARG A 354 -41.53 8.07 17.08
C ARG A 354 -41.60 9.34 17.92
N ARG A 355 -42.56 10.22 17.64
CA ARG A 355 -42.80 11.46 18.40
C ARG A 355 -43.03 11.16 19.88
N HIS A 356 -43.95 10.26 20.22
CA HIS A 356 -44.22 9.88 21.61
C HIS A 356 -42.98 9.34 22.33
N ARG A 357 -42.09 8.61 21.64
CA ARG A 357 -40.84 8.12 22.25
C ARG A 357 -39.87 9.26 22.60
N VAL A 358 -39.82 10.29 21.76
CA VAL A 358 -38.99 11.48 22.01
C VAL A 358 -39.58 12.25 23.20
N GLU A 359 -40.89 12.51 23.20
CA GLU A 359 -41.60 13.20 24.28
C GLU A 359 -41.43 12.48 25.62
N SER A 360 -41.54 11.14 25.64
CA SER A 360 -41.35 10.33 26.85
C SER A 360 -39.91 10.30 27.36
N MET A 361 -38.92 10.59 26.49
CA MET A 361 -37.52 10.70 26.89
C MET A 361 -37.22 12.08 27.47
N THR A 362 -37.86 13.13 26.96
CA THR A 362 -37.70 14.50 27.45
C THR A 362 -38.42 14.80 28.75
N SER A 363 -39.47 14.04 29.10
CA SER A 363 -40.20 14.22 30.36
C SER A 363 -39.59 13.49 31.57
N VAL A 364 -38.53 12.71 31.37
CA VAL A 364 -37.85 11.91 32.40
C VAL A 364 -36.44 12.46 32.74
N GLY A 365 -36.04 13.55 32.09
CA GLY A 365 -34.86 14.34 32.46
C GLY A 365 -35.29 15.67 33.05
#